data_AF-A0A5P9CHK7-F1
#
_entry.id   AF-A0A5P9CHK7-F1
#
_cell.length_a   1.000
_cell.length_b   1.000
_cell.length_c   1.000
_cell.angle_alpha   90.00
_cell.angle_beta   90.00
_cell.angle_gamma   90.00
#
_symmetry.space_group_name_H-M   'P 1'
#
loop_
_entity.id
_entity.type
_entity.pdbx_description
1 polymer ?
#
loop_
_entity_poly.entity_id
_entity_poly.type
_entity_poly.pdbx_seq_one_letter_code
_entity_poly.pdbx_strand_id
1 'polypeptide(L)'
;MGVFSLGKTANERRSQSWQRAEEIQPHRHTILTAKCFEEEEKSLIHERIQSIGISQSYSITSKPIDSQHINAEFIPFTPVVESESRLGRAAHGFYYYFYEGQLVYEMVILGKGRSAWQITRSSPSGITKELVSEHTHTTLLVPVKIEDADPAPQHLFYRRKKLTNDELAEINAAWLDKNATKIDVGALVSACSEPLLARENHTRRDARGKRHPYGYDKTRRYS
;
A
#
# COMPACT_ATOMS: atom_id res chain seq x y z
N MET A 1 -6.98 -4.58 0.21
CA MET A 1 -6.29 -4.81 -1.08
C MET A 1 -7.35 -4.58 -2.14
N GLY A 2 -7.02 -3.90 -3.24
CA GLY A 2 -8.01 -3.49 -4.23
C GLY A 2 -8.65 -4.66 -4.98
N VAL A 3 -9.27 -4.35 -6.11
CA VAL A 3 -9.87 -5.31 -7.02
C VAL A 3 -9.05 -5.34 -8.31
N PHE A 4 -8.79 -6.53 -8.82
CA PHE A 4 -8.24 -6.74 -10.15
C PHE A 4 -9.35 -7.04 -11.15
N SER A 5 -9.21 -6.56 -12.37
CA SER A 5 -10.11 -6.83 -13.48
C SER A 5 -9.32 -6.90 -14.80
N LEU A 6 -9.89 -7.57 -15.80
CA LEU A 6 -9.35 -7.57 -17.15
C LEU A 6 -10.20 -6.66 -18.03
N GLY A 7 -9.54 -5.80 -18.80
CA GLY A 7 -10.15 -4.99 -19.83
C GLY A 7 -10.76 -5.86 -20.94
N LYS A 8 -11.88 -5.40 -21.50
CA LYS A 8 -12.52 -6.06 -22.64
C LYS A 8 -11.77 -5.73 -23.92
N THR A 9 -11.71 -6.69 -24.82
CA THR A 9 -11.16 -6.53 -26.17
C THR A 9 -12.27 -6.66 -27.22
N ALA A 10 -11.92 -6.45 -28.49
CA ALA A 10 -12.85 -6.68 -29.60
C ALA A 10 -13.27 -8.17 -29.68
N ASN A 11 -12.32 -9.08 -29.41
CA ASN A 11 -12.49 -10.53 -29.50
C ASN A 11 -13.12 -11.13 -28.23
N GLU A 12 -12.87 -10.53 -27.07
CA GLU A 12 -13.33 -11.02 -25.77
C GLU A 12 -14.06 -9.91 -24.99
N ARG A 13 -15.38 -9.81 -25.23
CA ARG A 13 -16.25 -8.81 -24.57
C ARG A 13 -16.77 -9.25 -23.21
N ARG A 14 -16.58 -10.51 -22.84
CA ARG A 14 -17.00 -11.09 -21.56
C ARG A 14 -15.82 -11.13 -20.61
N SER A 15 -15.98 -10.56 -19.42
CA SER A 15 -15.03 -10.74 -18.33
C SER A 15 -15.52 -11.90 -17.43
N GLN A 16 -14.64 -12.84 -17.11
CA GLN A 16 -14.93 -13.86 -16.11
C GLN A 16 -14.61 -13.36 -14.70
N SER A 17 -15.22 -14.01 -13.71
CA SER A 17 -14.86 -13.80 -12.30
C SER A 17 -13.47 -14.34 -12.02
N TRP A 18 -12.71 -13.61 -11.20
CA TRP A 18 -11.43 -14.07 -10.69
C TRP A 18 -11.61 -15.20 -9.68
N GLN A 19 -10.84 -16.27 -9.86
CA GLN A 19 -10.62 -17.26 -8.82
C GLN A 19 -9.50 -16.79 -7.92
N ARG A 20 -9.63 -17.13 -6.62
CA ARG A 20 -8.65 -16.77 -5.61
C ARG A 20 -8.22 -18.02 -4.87
N ALA A 21 -6.92 -18.28 -4.85
CA ALA A 21 -6.29 -19.28 -4.01
C ALA A 21 -5.30 -18.60 -3.06
N GLU A 22 -5.17 -19.15 -1.85
CA GLU A 22 -4.18 -18.71 -0.88
C GLU A 22 -3.16 -19.84 -0.68
N GLU A 23 -1.89 -19.50 -0.83
CA GLU A 23 -0.79 -20.41 -0.60
C GLU A 23 0.08 -19.89 0.54
N ILE A 24 0.48 -20.79 1.44
CA ILE A 24 1.17 -20.41 2.68
C ILE A 24 2.69 -20.64 2.57
N GLN A 25 3.11 -21.54 1.68
CA GLN A 25 4.50 -21.95 1.53
C GLN A 25 5.03 -21.54 0.13
N PRO A 26 6.33 -21.20 0.00
CA PRO A 26 7.30 -20.98 1.09
C PRO A 26 6.95 -19.75 1.94
N HIS A 27 6.20 -18.79 1.35
CA HIS A 27 5.69 -17.59 2.01
C HIS A 27 4.23 -17.38 1.64
N ARG A 28 3.49 -16.69 2.52
CA ARG A 28 2.06 -16.44 2.33
C ARG A 28 1.81 -15.52 1.14
N HIS A 29 1.13 -16.02 0.12
CA HIS A 29 0.73 -15.26 -1.05
C HIS A 29 -0.69 -15.61 -1.50
N THR A 30 -1.25 -14.78 -2.39
CA THR A 30 -2.57 -15.00 -2.98
C THR A 30 -2.43 -15.06 -4.48
N ILE A 31 -2.88 -16.15 -5.08
CA ILE A 31 -2.93 -16.33 -6.52
C ILE A 31 -4.32 -15.92 -7.00
N LEU A 32 -4.34 -15.06 -8.01
CA LEU A 32 -5.56 -14.64 -8.69
C LEU A 32 -5.52 -15.17 -10.11
N THR A 33 -6.51 -15.98 -10.48
CA THR A 33 -6.59 -16.60 -11.81
C THR A 33 -7.86 -16.13 -12.52
N ALA A 34 -7.71 -15.62 -13.74
CA ALA A 34 -8.81 -15.27 -14.62
C ALA A 34 -8.75 -16.12 -15.89
N LYS A 35 -9.86 -16.75 -16.25
CA LYS A 35 -9.94 -17.54 -17.46
C LYS A 35 -10.22 -16.62 -18.65
N CYS A 36 -9.30 -16.62 -19.61
CA CYS A 36 -9.41 -15.93 -20.89
C CYS A 36 -9.86 -16.92 -21.98
N PHE A 37 -10.52 -16.42 -23.02
CA PHE A 37 -10.97 -17.22 -24.16
C PHE A 37 -10.07 -17.07 -25.38
N GLU A 38 -9.40 -15.93 -25.50
CA GLU A 38 -8.48 -15.62 -26.60
C GLU A 38 -7.08 -15.39 -26.04
N GLU A 39 -6.07 -15.97 -26.71
CA GLU A 39 -4.66 -15.70 -26.42
C GLU A 39 -4.25 -14.37 -27.06
N GLU A 40 -4.47 -13.29 -26.33
CA GLU A 40 -4.24 -11.93 -26.80
C GLU A 40 -3.77 -11.00 -25.67
N GLU A 41 -3.29 -9.82 -26.06
CA GLU A 41 -2.98 -8.75 -25.13
C GLU A 41 -4.26 -8.23 -24.46
N LYS A 42 -4.21 -8.03 -23.14
CA LYS A 42 -5.30 -7.53 -22.31
C LYS A 42 -4.77 -6.50 -21.31
N SER A 43 -5.64 -5.57 -20.93
CA SER A 43 -5.33 -4.63 -19.85
C SER A 43 -5.68 -5.25 -18.49
N LEU A 44 -4.68 -5.55 -17.66
CA LEU A 44 -4.86 -5.85 -16.25
C LEU A 44 -5.06 -4.54 -15.48
N ILE A 45 -6.25 -4.35 -14.91
CA ILE A 45 -6.64 -3.13 -14.21
C ILE A 45 -6.70 -3.42 -12.72
N HIS A 46 -5.96 -2.65 -11.93
CA HIS A 46 -6.04 -2.63 -10.48
C HIS A 46 -6.73 -1.36 -10.00
N GLU A 47 -7.86 -1.53 -9.32
CA GLU A 47 -8.59 -0.45 -8.65
C GLU A 47 -8.46 -0.61 -7.14
N ARG A 48 -7.98 0.44 -6.43
CA ARG A 48 -7.91 0.36 -4.97
C ARG A 48 -9.31 0.32 -4.34
N ILE A 49 -10.25 1.03 -4.96
CA ILE A 49 -11.66 1.03 -4.63
C ILE A 49 -12.42 0.93 -5.93
N GLN A 50 -13.21 -0.13 -6.07
CA GLN A 50 -13.89 -0.48 -7.31
C GLN A 50 -14.80 0.66 -7.78
N SER A 51 -14.72 0.99 -9.07
CA SER A 51 -15.60 1.95 -9.75
C SER A 51 -15.53 3.40 -9.25
N ILE A 52 -14.41 3.81 -8.62
CA ILE A 52 -14.20 5.23 -8.24
C ILE A 52 -13.30 5.98 -9.25
N GLY A 53 -12.85 5.30 -10.31
CA GLY A 53 -12.16 5.95 -11.42
C GLY A 53 -10.68 6.26 -11.16
N ILE A 54 -10.08 5.65 -10.13
CA ILE A 54 -8.62 5.66 -9.93
C ILE A 54 -8.12 4.23 -10.04
N SER A 55 -7.41 3.97 -11.13
CA SER A 55 -6.91 2.65 -11.47
C SER A 55 -5.49 2.73 -12.01
N GLN A 56 -4.75 1.64 -11.86
CA GLN A 56 -3.53 1.39 -12.61
C GLN A 56 -3.83 0.30 -13.63
N SER A 57 -3.29 0.44 -14.83
CA SER A 57 -3.48 -0.50 -15.93
C SER A 57 -2.13 -1.01 -16.41
N TYR A 58 -2.04 -2.31 -16.63
CA TYR A 58 -0.84 -3.01 -17.09
C TYR A 58 -1.18 -3.84 -18.32
N SER A 59 -0.29 -3.91 -19.29
CA SER A 59 -0.46 -4.81 -20.43
C SER A 59 0.00 -6.22 -20.04
N ILE A 60 -0.85 -7.22 -20.28
CA ILE A 60 -0.54 -8.64 -20.07
C ILE A 60 -1.01 -9.47 -21.25
N THR A 61 -0.40 -10.63 -21.49
CA THR A 61 -0.83 -11.59 -22.52
C THR A 61 -1.25 -12.88 -21.83
N SER A 62 -2.53 -13.23 -21.92
CA SER A 62 -3.02 -14.47 -21.32
C SER A 62 -2.23 -15.68 -21.82
N LYS A 63 -1.92 -16.63 -20.94
CA LYS A 63 -1.20 -17.86 -21.29
C LYS A 63 -2.09 -19.10 -21.09
N PRO A 64 -1.76 -20.24 -21.72
CA PRO A 64 -2.42 -21.50 -21.44
C PRO A 64 -2.39 -21.86 -19.95
N ILE A 65 -3.44 -22.52 -19.46
CA ILE A 65 -3.68 -22.82 -18.03
C ILE A 65 -2.53 -23.58 -17.37
N ASP A 66 -1.75 -24.35 -18.13
CA ASP A 66 -0.64 -25.18 -17.62
C ASP A 66 0.76 -24.59 -17.89
N SER A 67 0.83 -23.33 -18.34
CA SER A 67 2.11 -22.67 -18.66
C SER A 67 2.97 -22.33 -17.43
N GLN A 68 2.40 -22.41 -16.22
CA GLN A 68 3.01 -21.92 -14.96
C GLN A 68 3.49 -20.46 -15.00
N HIS A 69 3.09 -19.71 -16.02
CA HIS A 69 3.50 -18.33 -16.20
C HIS A 69 2.68 -17.41 -15.29
N ILE A 70 3.38 -16.50 -14.59
CA ILE A 70 2.75 -15.47 -13.78
C ILE A 70 2.78 -14.16 -14.58
N ASN A 71 1.62 -13.72 -15.05
CA ASN A 71 1.50 -12.51 -15.87
C ASN A 71 1.88 -11.23 -15.10
N ALA A 72 1.58 -11.17 -13.81
CA ALA A 72 1.82 -10.00 -13.00
C ALA A 72 1.93 -10.35 -11.51
N GLU A 73 2.90 -9.73 -10.85
CA GLU A 73 3.17 -9.90 -9.43
C GLU A 73 3.13 -8.54 -8.72
N PHE A 74 2.59 -8.53 -7.51
CA PHE A 74 2.44 -7.32 -6.70
C PHE A 74 2.76 -7.60 -5.23
N ILE A 75 3.39 -6.63 -4.56
CA ILE A 75 3.71 -6.72 -3.13
C ILE A 75 3.02 -5.59 -2.37
N PRO A 76 2.25 -5.88 -1.31
CA PRO A 76 1.79 -4.87 -0.37
C PRO A 76 2.89 -4.51 0.63
N PHE A 77 3.09 -3.23 0.89
CA PHE A 77 3.96 -2.78 1.98
C PHE A 77 3.36 -1.60 2.75
N THR A 78 3.79 -1.41 4.00
CA THR A 78 3.42 -0.24 4.81
C THR A 78 4.55 0.77 4.78
N PRO A 79 4.31 1.99 4.27
CA PRO A 79 5.33 3.02 4.30
C PRO A 79 5.63 3.45 5.73
N VAL A 80 6.91 3.66 6.01
CA VAL A 80 7.44 4.22 7.26
C VAL A 80 8.32 5.42 6.94
N VAL A 81 8.46 6.32 7.90
CA VAL A 81 9.35 7.48 7.82
C VAL A 81 10.45 7.32 8.83
N GLU A 82 11.66 7.70 8.45
CA GLU A 82 12.78 7.80 9.37
C GLU A 82 12.80 9.20 10.00
N SER A 83 12.93 9.26 11.31
CA SER A 83 13.12 10.49 12.07
C SER A 83 14.06 10.20 13.23
N GLU A 84 15.11 11.01 13.40
CA GLU A 84 16.09 10.84 14.49
C GLU A 84 16.64 9.39 14.57
N SER A 85 16.96 8.81 13.41
CA SER A 85 17.45 7.43 13.27
C SER A 85 16.47 6.34 13.75
N ARG A 86 15.17 6.65 13.80
CA ARG A 86 14.11 5.69 14.12
C ARG A 86 13.10 5.62 12.99
N LEU A 87 12.79 4.40 12.56
CA LEU A 87 11.68 4.14 11.66
C LEU A 87 10.37 4.16 12.44
N GLY A 88 9.41 4.94 11.95
CA GLY A 88 8.09 5.04 12.53
C GLY A 88 7.04 5.25 11.48
N ARG A 89 5.80 4.87 11.79
CA ARG A 89 4.67 5.21 10.92
C ARG A 89 4.35 6.69 11.10
N ALA A 90 4.25 7.43 10.00
CA ALA A 90 3.95 8.86 10.08
C ALA A 90 2.57 9.09 10.71
N ALA A 91 2.50 10.06 11.64
CA ALA A 91 1.27 10.40 12.34
C ALA A 91 0.51 11.57 11.69
N HIS A 92 1.13 12.31 10.77
CA HIS A 92 0.53 13.42 10.02
C HIS A 92 1.31 13.68 8.73
N GLY A 93 0.67 14.39 7.80
CA GLY A 93 1.26 14.74 6.50
C GLY A 93 0.64 13.96 5.35
N PHE A 94 1.42 13.79 4.29
CA PHE A 94 1.00 13.23 3.02
C PHE A 94 2.06 12.27 2.50
N TYR A 95 1.62 11.15 1.95
CA TYR A 95 2.43 10.33 1.05
C TYR A 95 1.97 10.57 -0.38
N TYR A 96 2.91 10.61 -1.32
CA TYR A 96 2.69 10.68 -2.74
C TYR A 96 3.36 9.48 -3.39
N TYR A 97 2.58 8.66 -4.08
CA TYR A 97 3.09 7.53 -4.82
C TYR A 97 3.15 7.87 -6.31
N PHE A 98 4.33 7.75 -6.88
CA PHE A 98 4.61 7.97 -8.29
C PHE A 98 4.98 6.66 -8.98
N TYR A 99 4.49 6.49 -10.20
CA TYR A 99 4.84 5.38 -11.08
C TYR A 99 5.20 5.97 -12.44
N GLU A 100 6.39 5.64 -12.95
CA GLU A 100 6.92 6.22 -14.19
C GLU A 100 6.92 7.77 -14.18
N GLY A 101 7.26 8.33 -13.02
CA GLY A 101 7.28 9.79 -12.82
C GLY A 101 5.92 10.48 -12.71
N GLN A 102 4.80 9.76 -12.87
CA GLN A 102 3.45 10.30 -12.78
C GLN A 102 2.83 10.07 -11.40
N LEU A 103 2.12 11.07 -10.88
CA LEU A 103 1.40 10.94 -9.61
C LEU A 103 0.24 9.93 -9.76
N VAL A 104 0.30 8.84 -9.01
CA VAL A 104 -0.77 7.82 -8.98
C VAL A 104 -1.70 8.03 -7.79
N TYR A 105 -1.15 8.25 -6.60
CA TYR A 105 -1.94 8.48 -5.39
C TYR A 105 -1.33 9.59 -4.54
N GLU A 106 -2.17 10.52 -4.10
CA GLU A 106 -1.91 11.29 -2.89
C GLU A 106 -2.71 10.68 -1.73
N MET A 107 -2.00 10.40 -0.63
CA MET A 107 -2.52 9.74 0.55
C MET A 107 -2.38 10.68 1.74
N VAL A 108 -3.51 11.19 2.25
CA VAL A 108 -3.55 12.06 3.43
C VAL A 108 -3.59 11.23 4.71
N ILE A 109 -2.64 11.48 5.61
CA ILE A 109 -2.56 10.78 6.91
C ILE A 109 -3.56 11.41 7.87
N LEU A 110 -4.36 10.58 8.54
CA LEU A 110 -5.52 11.02 9.34
C LEU A 110 -5.17 11.90 10.55
N GLY A 111 -3.95 11.84 11.08
CA GLY A 111 -3.61 12.61 12.27
C GLY A 111 -3.94 11.89 13.58
N LYS A 112 -3.76 12.60 14.71
CA LYS A 112 -4.24 12.21 16.05
C LYS A 112 -3.80 10.79 16.50
N GLY A 113 -2.55 10.43 16.19
CA GLY A 113 -2.00 9.11 16.52
C GLY A 113 -2.46 7.97 15.60
N ARG A 114 -3.24 8.27 14.55
CA ARG A 114 -3.62 7.31 13.51
C ARG A 114 -2.69 7.46 12.32
N SER A 115 -1.98 6.38 12.00
CA SER A 115 -1.09 6.28 10.84
C SER A 115 -1.74 5.57 9.64
N ALA A 116 -3.06 5.47 9.66
CA ALA A 116 -3.83 5.13 8.48
C ALA A 116 -4.04 6.41 7.64
N TRP A 117 -4.28 6.22 6.35
CA TRP A 117 -4.41 7.29 5.39
C TRP A 117 -5.60 7.06 4.46
N GLN A 118 -6.11 8.14 3.89
CA GLN A 118 -7.17 8.16 2.88
C GLN A 118 -6.59 8.69 1.57
N ILE A 119 -7.20 8.35 0.44
CA ILE A 119 -6.75 8.80 -0.88
C ILE A 119 -7.58 10.01 -1.31
N THR A 120 -6.92 11.02 -1.86
CA THR A 120 -7.58 12.17 -2.48
C THR A 120 -7.79 11.95 -3.98
N ARG A 121 -8.64 12.76 -4.61
CA ARG A 121 -8.81 12.78 -6.08
C ARG A 121 -7.65 13.44 -6.82
N SER A 122 -6.50 13.64 -6.16
CA SER A 122 -5.32 14.21 -6.80
C SER A 122 -4.80 13.28 -7.88
N SER A 123 -4.30 13.86 -8.96
CA SER A 123 -3.83 13.16 -10.16
C SER A 123 -2.68 13.94 -10.79
N PRO A 124 -2.08 13.48 -11.90
CA PRO A 124 -1.06 14.26 -12.60
C PRO A 124 -1.55 15.65 -13.04
N SER A 125 -2.87 15.84 -13.21
CA SER A 125 -3.45 17.13 -13.60
C SER A 125 -3.65 18.10 -12.43
N GLY A 126 -3.45 17.67 -11.18
CA GLY A 126 -3.55 18.58 -10.04
C GLY A 126 -3.77 17.92 -8.68
N ILE A 127 -3.46 18.71 -7.65
CA ILE A 127 -3.66 18.38 -6.24
C ILE A 127 -5.00 18.94 -5.75
N THR A 128 -5.77 18.12 -5.05
CA THR A 128 -7.07 18.47 -4.45
C THR A 128 -7.18 18.00 -3.00
N LYS A 129 -8.14 18.57 -2.26
CA LYS A 129 -8.51 18.13 -0.90
C LYS A 129 -9.62 17.08 -0.91
N GLU A 130 -10.30 16.89 -2.04
CA GLU A 130 -11.43 15.96 -2.14
C GLU A 130 -10.95 14.53 -1.96
N LEU A 131 -11.64 13.78 -1.10
CA LEU A 131 -11.37 12.37 -0.88
C LEU A 131 -12.06 11.52 -1.96
N VAL A 132 -11.40 10.43 -2.32
CA VAL A 132 -11.96 9.36 -3.17
C VAL A 132 -13.10 8.65 -2.44
N SER A 133 -12.89 8.37 -1.15
CA SER A 133 -13.89 7.85 -0.21
C SER A 133 -13.38 8.01 1.23
N GLU A 134 -14.20 7.63 2.20
CA GLU A 134 -13.81 7.61 3.61
C GLU A 134 -12.94 6.39 4.00
N HIS A 135 -12.73 5.43 3.10
CA HIS A 135 -11.96 4.22 3.40
C HIS A 135 -10.52 4.55 3.77
N THR A 136 -10.07 3.92 4.86
CA THR A 136 -8.72 4.10 5.37
C THR A 136 -7.85 2.92 4.99
N HIS A 137 -6.59 3.19 4.68
CA HIS A 137 -5.60 2.20 4.30
C HIS A 137 -4.34 2.33 5.15
N THR A 138 -3.57 1.24 5.20
CA THR A 138 -2.28 1.17 5.90
C THR A 138 -1.18 0.56 5.03
N THR A 139 -1.54 0.02 3.87
CA THR A 139 -0.62 -0.63 2.93
C THR A 139 -0.80 -0.04 1.54
N LEU A 140 0.32 0.15 0.83
CA LEU A 140 0.43 0.45 -0.59
C LEU A 140 0.67 -0.87 -1.33
N LEU A 141 0.03 -1.08 -2.49
CA LEU A 141 0.28 -2.25 -3.35
C LEU A 141 1.09 -1.75 -4.53
N VAL A 142 2.22 -2.39 -4.83
CA VAL A 142 3.11 -2.00 -5.93
C VAL A 142 3.40 -3.17 -6.85
N PRO A 143 3.50 -2.95 -8.18
CA PRO A 143 3.94 -3.99 -9.11
C PRO A 143 5.41 -4.34 -8.85
N VAL A 144 5.74 -5.62 -8.95
CA VAL A 144 7.12 -6.12 -8.86
C VAL A 144 7.59 -6.81 -10.13
N LYS A 145 6.66 -7.35 -10.92
CA LYS A 145 6.95 -7.97 -12.21
C LYS A 145 5.68 -7.94 -13.07
N ILE A 146 5.81 -7.59 -14.34
CA ILE A 146 4.71 -7.58 -15.33
C ILE A 146 5.25 -8.22 -16.61
N GLU A 147 4.64 -9.29 -17.11
CA GLU A 147 5.10 -10.05 -18.30
C GLU A 147 6.61 -10.33 -18.28
N ASP A 148 7.09 -10.84 -17.15
CA ASP A 148 8.50 -11.09 -16.88
C ASP A 148 9.46 -9.87 -16.87
N ALA A 149 8.96 -8.66 -17.13
CA ALA A 149 9.73 -7.44 -17.12
C ALA A 149 9.73 -6.76 -15.73
N ASP A 150 10.85 -6.08 -15.44
CA ASP A 150 10.95 -5.18 -14.29
C ASP A 150 9.94 -4.03 -14.44
N PRO A 151 9.28 -3.61 -13.34
CA PRO A 151 8.33 -2.51 -13.40
C PRO A 151 9.05 -1.19 -13.66
N ALA A 152 8.31 -0.21 -14.20
CA ALA A 152 8.81 1.14 -14.37
C ALA A 152 9.24 1.73 -13.01
N PRO A 153 10.14 2.75 -12.99
CA PRO A 153 10.57 3.38 -11.75
C PRO A 153 9.41 3.87 -10.90
N GLN A 154 9.47 3.58 -9.59
CA GLN A 154 8.41 3.91 -8.64
C GLN A 154 9.03 4.67 -7.48
N HIS A 155 8.34 5.71 -7.01
CA HIS A 155 8.83 6.55 -5.93
C HIS A 155 7.75 6.82 -4.91
N LEU A 156 8.17 6.88 -3.65
CA LEU A 156 7.35 7.35 -2.55
C LEU A 156 7.94 8.64 -2.00
N PHE A 157 7.12 9.69 -2.00
CA PHE A 157 7.50 10.98 -1.45
C PHE A 157 6.65 11.29 -0.21
N TYR A 158 7.29 11.53 0.92
CA TYR A 158 6.63 11.94 2.16
C TYR A 158 6.91 13.41 2.46
N ARG A 159 5.88 14.15 2.87
CA ARG A 159 6.05 15.48 3.46
C ARG A 159 4.93 15.83 4.43
N ARG A 160 5.23 16.73 5.37
CA ARG A 160 4.25 17.20 6.36
C ARG A 160 3.21 18.17 5.77
N LYS A 161 3.64 19.05 4.87
CA LYS A 161 2.76 20.00 4.18
C LYS A 161 2.25 19.38 2.89
N LYS A 162 1.03 19.70 2.47
CA LYS A 162 0.49 19.25 1.18
C LYS A 162 1.31 19.84 0.02
N LEU A 163 1.37 19.15 -1.11
CA LEU A 163 1.88 19.71 -2.37
C LEU A 163 0.92 20.79 -2.90
N THR A 164 1.46 21.80 -3.57
CA THR A 164 0.70 22.71 -4.43
C THR A 164 0.71 22.22 -5.88
N ASN A 165 -0.15 22.79 -6.73
CA ASN A 165 -0.13 22.51 -8.17
C ASN A 165 1.18 22.98 -8.82
N ASP A 166 1.70 24.13 -8.39
CA ASP A 166 2.99 24.63 -8.88
C ASP A 166 4.13 23.67 -8.49
N GLU A 167 4.14 23.18 -7.25
CA GLU A 167 5.14 22.18 -6.84
C GLU A 167 4.98 20.87 -7.64
N LEU A 168 3.75 20.42 -7.91
CA LEU A 168 3.51 19.22 -8.72
C LEU A 168 4.00 19.37 -10.16
N ALA A 169 3.82 20.54 -10.77
CA ALA A 169 4.25 20.81 -12.14
C ALA A 169 5.77 20.72 -12.34
N GLU A 170 6.55 20.96 -11.28
CA GLU A 170 8.01 20.85 -11.28
C GLU A 170 8.51 19.41 -11.05
N ILE A 171 7.64 18.49 -10.62
CA ILE A 171 8.02 17.11 -10.35
C ILE A 171 8.21 16.35 -11.67
N ASN A 172 9.43 15.88 -11.89
CA ASN A 172 9.82 15.00 -12.98
C ASN A 172 10.72 13.87 -12.45
N ALA A 173 11.15 12.95 -13.33
CA ALA A 173 11.97 11.80 -12.94
C ALA A 173 13.25 12.19 -12.17
N ALA A 174 13.99 13.18 -12.66
CA ALA A 174 15.23 13.64 -12.01
C ALA A 174 14.96 14.27 -10.64
N TRP A 175 13.85 15.00 -10.50
CA TRP A 175 13.42 15.54 -9.22
C TRP A 175 13.07 14.41 -8.24
N LEU A 176 12.35 13.38 -8.69
CA LEU A 176 11.96 12.24 -7.86
C LEU A 176 13.17 11.44 -7.38
N ASP A 177 14.13 11.16 -8.25
CA ASP A 177 15.36 10.45 -7.88
C ASP A 177 16.17 11.18 -6.80
N LYS A 178 16.06 12.52 -6.75
CA LYS A 178 16.75 13.35 -5.76
C LYS A 178 15.97 13.53 -4.45
N ASN A 179 14.64 13.66 -4.52
CA ASN A 179 13.82 14.15 -3.40
C ASN A 179 12.84 13.10 -2.84
N ALA A 180 12.65 11.98 -3.52
CA ALA A 180 11.75 10.92 -3.11
C ALA A 180 12.52 9.61 -2.87
N THR A 181 11.92 8.69 -2.11
CA THR A 181 12.45 7.35 -1.94
C THR A 181 12.09 6.51 -3.15
N LYS A 182 13.07 6.14 -3.97
CA LYS A 182 12.89 5.12 -5.01
C LYS A 182 12.57 3.79 -4.34
N ILE A 183 11.53 3.12 -4.80
CA ILE A 183 11.15 1.80 -4.30
C ILE A 183 12.12 0.77 -4.90
N ASP A 184 12.88 0.11 -4.03
CA ASP A 184 13.74 -1.01 -4.40
C ASP A 184 12.91 -2.31 -4.40
N VAL A 185 12.56 -2.76 -5.61
CA VAL A 185 11.76 -3.97 -5.82
C VAL A 185 12.52 -5.22 -5.37
N GLY A 186 13.83 -5.28 -5.59
CA GLY A 186 14.65 -6.41 -5.18
C GLY A 186 14.68 -6.55 -3.65
N ALA A 187 14.81 -5.43 -2.95
CA ALA A 187 14.72 -5.39 -1.50
C ALA A 187 13.32 -5.79 -0.99
N LEU A 188 12.24 -5.35 -1.64
CA LEU A 188 10.87 -5.75 -1.28
C LEU A 188 10.65 -7.26 -1.41
N VAL A 189 11.08 -7.85 -2.54
CA VAL A 189 10.97 -9.30 -2.78
C VAL A 189 11.80 -10.07 -1.75
N SER A 190 13.02 -9.62 -1.49
CA SER A 190 13.91 -10.24 -0.50
C SER A 190 13.30 -10.21 0.91
N ALA A 191 12.69 -9.09 1.30
CA ALA A 191 12.04 -8.92 2.59
C ALA A 191 10.86 -9.88 2.83
N CYS A 192 10.20 -10.38 1.77
CA CYS A 192 9.17 -11.41 1.90
C CYS A 192 9.72 -12.77 2.35
N SER A 193 11.02 -13.00 2.17
CA SER A 193 11.71 -14.25 2.51
C SER A 193 12.51 -14.16 3.81
N GLU A 194 12.64 -12.96 4.40
CA GLU A 194 13.39 -12.75 5.62
C GLU A 194 12.67 -13.34 6.84
N PRO A 195 13.39 -14.06 7.73
CA PRO A 195 12.83 -14.49 8.99
C PRO A 195 12.38 -13.29 9.83
N LEU A 196 11.20 -13.39 10.43
CA LEU A 196 10.76 -12.38 11.38
C LEU A 196 11.75 -12.30 12.55
N LEU A 197 12.26 -11.11 12.82
CA LEU A 197 13.10 -10.87 13.98
C LEU A 197 12.36 -11.27 15.27
N ALA A 198 13.07 -11.96 16.16
CA ALA A 198 12.54 -12.28 17.47
C ALA A 198 12.24 -10.98 18.23
N ARG A 199 11.05 -10.87 18.82
CA ARG A 199 10.72 -9.73 19.68
C ARG A 199 11.65 -9.74 20.90
N GLU A 200 12.30 -8.61 21.17
CA GLU A 200 13.02 -8.43 22.43
C GLU A 200 12.02 -8.53 23.60
N ASN A 201 12.27 -9.47 24.51
CA ASN A 201 11.51 -9.59 25.74
C ASN A 201 11.91 -8.43 26.66
N HIS A 202 11.17 -7.32 26.60
CA HIS A 202 11.26 -6.32 27.66
C HIS A 202 10.68 -6.92 28.94
N THR A 203 11.55 -7.52 29.76
CA THR A 203 11.24 -7.81 31.17
C THR A 203 10.85 -6.50 31.85
N ARG A 204 9.55 -6.33 32.08
CA ARG A 204 8.99 -5.28 32.90
C ARG A 204 9.58 -5.46 34.30
N ARG A 205 10.58 -4.66 34.68
CA ARG A 205 11.01 -4.59 36.08
C ARG A 205 9.83 -4.05 36.89
N ASP A 206 9.17 -4.94 37.60
CA ASP A 206 8.15 -4.64 38.60
C ASP A 206 8.77 -3.74 39.69
N ALA A 207 8.67 -2.43 39.51
CA ALA A 207 8.80 -1.48 40.62
C ALA A 207 7.48 -1.44 41.40
N ARG A 208 7.13 -2.55 42.08
CA ARG A 208 6.09 -2.53 43.11
C ARG A 208 6.66 -1.91 44.37
N GLY A 209 6.57 -0.59 44.45
CA GLY A 209 6.73 0.14 45.72
C GLY A 209 5.67 -0.33 46.72
N LYS A 210 6.12 -0.79 47.89
CA LYS A 210 5.29 -1.13 49.05
C LYS A 210 4.38 0.06 49.40
N ARG A 211 3.06 -0.14 49.39
CA ARG A 211 2.11 0.76 50.06
C ARG A 211 1.54 0.06 51.29
N HIS A 212 1.79 0.66 52.46
CA HIS A 212 1.15 0.31 53.73
C HIS A 212 -0.37 0.54 53.67
N PRO A 213 -1.21 -0.28 54.33
CA PRO A 213 -2.64 -0.08 54.38
C PRO A 213 -3.00 0.90 55.51
N TYR A 214 -3.66 2.02 55.15
CA TYR A 214 -4.40 2.83 56.11
C TYR A 214 -5.82 2.27 56.22
N GLY A 215 -6.21 1.85 57.43
CA GLY A 215 -7.56 1.48 57.78
C GLY A 215 -8.48 2.71 57.80
N TYR A 216 -9.71 2.53 57.32
CA TYR A 216 -10.79 3.50 57.44
C TYR A 216 -11.85 2.95 58.37
N ASP A 217 -11.96 3.56 59.55
CA ASP A 217 -13.07 3.44 60.48
C ASP A 217 -14.19 4.40 60.05
N LYS A 218 -15.43 3.90 59.97
CA LYS A 218 -16.66 4.73 59.86
C LYS A 218 -17.82 4.04 60.57
N THR A 219 -17.96 4.32 61.85
CA THR A 219 -19.25 4.27 62.55
C THR A 219 -20.14 5.47 62.20
N ARG A 220 -21.44 5.16 62.03
CA ARG A 220 -22.65 6.01 62.19
C ARG A 220 -22.97 7.03 61.10
N ARG A 221 -24.22 7.34 60.78
CA ARG A 221 -25.61 6.79 60.94
C ARG A 221 -26.44 7.88 60.24
N TYR A 222 -27.48 7.54 59.47
CA TYR A 222 -28.68 8.37 59.39
C TYR A 222 -29.88 7.45 59.18
N SER A 223 -30.84 7.62 60.10
CA SER A 223 -32.26 7.25 60.07
C SER A 223 -32.63 5.80 59.81
#